data_AF-A0A3N4HA13-F1
#
_entry.id   AF-A0A3N4HA13-F1
#
_cell.length_a   1.000
_cell.length_b   1.000
_cell.length_c   1.000
_cell.angle_alpha   90.00
_cell.angle_beta   90.00
_cell.angle_gamma   90.00
#
_symmetry.space_group_name_H-M   'P 1'
#
loop_
_entity.id
_entity.type
_entity.pdbx_description
1 polymer ?
#
loop_
_entity_poly.entity_id
_entity_poly.type
_entity_poly.pdbx_seq_one_letter_code
_entity_poly.pdbx_strand_id
1 'polypeptide(L)'
;MASVKNYIYILFISLVSACVSPPDNFPTVPEIAFEDMRFVNTAGSDSLIVSIAFKDAEGDLGLNPTDIDPPFQPLNFRRNAAGNLITYATRPPEAPSFNPLDWAINPLVNNTVVRDTVWVEQNPDHNNIFIRFFIKRNGVFNEFRWEEPPFFTTFNGRFPRVFNSANGQPVEGTLQYSMLSFGWQSIFRTDTIRIDIQIQDRALNKSNVVSSPEVTLNQITR
;
A
#
# COMPACT_ATOMS: atom_id res chain seq x y z
N MET A 1 72.23 -31.32 -33.54
CA MET A 1 71.53 -30.39 -32.63
C MET A 1 70.06 -30.38 -33.00
N ALA A 2 69.22 -31.07 -32.24
CA ALA A 2 67.76 -31.03 -32.43
C ALA A 2 67.15 -30.24 -31.26
N SER A 3 66.48 -29.14 -31.57
CA SER A 3 65.86 -28.22 -30.60
C SER A 3 64.47 -28.75 -30.22
N VAL A 4 64.26 -29.02 -28.93
CA VAL A 4 62.96 -29.41 -28.38
C VAL A 4 62.19 -28.14 -28.04
N LYS A 5 61.05 -27.91 -28.69
CA LYS A 5 60.14 -26.79 -28.38
C LYS A 5 59.24 -27.19 -27.21
N ASN A 6 59.39 -26.51 -26.08
CA ASN A 6 58.46 -26.62 -24.95
C ASN A 6 57.22 -25.75 -25.21
N TYR A 7 56.05 -26.38 -25.22
CA TYR A 7 54.77 -25.68 -25.28
C TYR A 7 54.25 -25.52 -23.84
N ILE A 8 54.26 -24.29 -23.34
CA ILE A 8 53.65 -23.91 -22.07
C ILE A 8 52.15 -23.73 -22.33
N TYR A 9 51.34 -24.66 -21.82
CA TYR A 9 49.89 -24.52 -21.80
C TYR A 9 49.49 -23.65 -20.60
N ILE A 10 49.04 -22.43 -20.88
CA ILE A 10 48.42 -21.55 -19.87
C ILE A 10 46.98 -22.04 -19.66
N LEU A 11 46.72 -22.60 -18.48
CA LEU A 11 45.38 -22.99 -18.04
C LEU A 11 44.60 -21.71 -17.64
N PHE A 12 43.67 -21.30 -18.50
CA PHE A 12 42.77 -20.18 -18.24
C PHE A 12 41.67 -20.64 -17.26
N ILE A 13 41.83 -20.35 -15.97
CA ILE A 13 40.79 -20.62 -14.96
C ILE A 13 39.69 -19.58 -15.15
N SER A 14 38.59 -19.97 -15.79
CA SER A 14 37.37 -19.17 -15.88
C SER A 14 36.68 -19.13 -14.51
N LEU A 15 36.72 -17.96 -13.86
CA LEU A 15 35.84 -17.64 -12.74
C LEU A 15 34.40 -17.56 -13.26
N VAL A 16 33.68 -18.67 -13.23
CA VAL A 16 32.23 -18.67 -13.39
C VAL A 16 31.63 -17.95 -12.17
N SER A 17 31.28 -16.68 -12.39
CA SER A 17 30.38 -15.96 -11.49
C SER A 17 29.01 -16.62 -11.58
N ALA A 18 28.74 -17.58 -10.69
CA ALA A 18 27.40 -18.10 -10.51
C ALA A 18 26.57 -17.00 -9.85
N CYS A 19 25.91 -16.17 -10.66
CA CYS A 19 24.68 -15.54 -10.21
C CYS A 19 23.72 -16.68 -9.91
N VAL A 20 23.39 -16.87 -8.63
CA VAL A 20 22.28 -17.75 -8.24
C VAL A 20 21.04 -17.11 -8.83
N SER A 21 20.54 -17.67 -9.93
CA SER A 21 19.25 -17.25 -10.47
C SER A 21 18.21 -17.45 -9.38
N PRO A 22 17.41 -16.42 -9.04
CA PRO A 22 16.22 -16.61 -8.25
C PRO A 22 15.36 -17.71 -8.87
N PRO A 23 14.63 -18.49 -8.07
CA PRO A 23 13.70 -19.49 -8.60
C PRO A 23 12.89 -18.95 -9.79
N ASP A 24 12.73 -19.73 -10.85
CA ASP A 24 12.10 -19.31 -12.12
C ASP A 24 10.58 -18.96 -12.01
N ASN A 25 10.05 -18.79 -10.80
CA ASN A 25 8.63 -18.67 -10.50
C ASN A 25 8.23 -17.36 -9.80
N PHE A 26 9.05 -16.31 -9.85
CA PHE A 26 8.64 -15.00 -9.35
C PHE A 26 7.68 -14.32 -10.32
N PRO A 27 6.55 -13.77 -9.85
CA PRO A 27 5.57 -13.12 -10.70
C PRO A 27 5.95 -11.65 -10.95
N THR A 28 5.72 -11.18 -12.19
CA THR A 28 5.91 -9.76 -12.57
C THR A 28 4.82 -8.83 -12.02
N VAL A 29 3.70 -9.41 -11.58
CA VAL A 29 2.70 -8.69 -10.78
C VAL A 29 2.85 -9.21 -9.37
N PRO A 30 2.89 -8.36 -8.33
CA PRO A 30 3.15 -8.83 -6.98
C PRO A 30 2.12 -9.88 -6.54
N GLU A 31 2.58 -10.95 -5.93
CA GLU A 31 1.72 -12.00 -5.37
C GLU A 31 1.84 -11.98 -3.85
N ILE A 32 0.70 -12.06 -3.16
CA ILE A 32 0.64 -12.06 -1.70
C ILE A 32 -0.12 -13.25 -1.14
N ALA A 33 0.22 -13.65 0.08
CA ALA A 33 -0.50 -14.63 0.88
C ALA A 33 -0.73 -14.11 2.30
N PHE A 34 -1.93 -14.33 2.86
CA PHE A 34 -2.21 -13.96 4.24
C PHE A 34 -1.44 -14.87 5.22
N GLU A 35 -0.82 -14.29 6.25
CA GLU A 35 -0.10 -15.05 7.28
C GLU A 35 -0.72 -14.92 8.67
N ASP A 36 -0.93 -13.69 9.16
CA ASP A 36 -1.38 -13.44 10.54
C ASP A 36 -2.22 -12.18 10.64
N MET A 37 -3.13 -12.17 11.61
CA MET A 37 -3.83 -10.96 12.05
C MET A 37 -3.97 -11.01 13.56
N ARG A 38 -3.48 -9.97 14.23
CA ARG A 38 -3.48 -9.87 15.70
C ARG A 38 -3.88 -8.48 16.16
N PHE A 39 -4.50 -8.43 17.31
CA PHE A 39 -4.92 -7.22 17.98
C PHE A 39 -4.09 -7.01 19.24
N VAL A 40 -3.51 -5.82 19.40
CA VAL A 40 -2.67 -5.46 20.54
C VAL A 40 -3.30 -4.26 21.24
N ASN A 41 -3.71 -4.47 22.49
CA ASN A 41 -4.21 -3.41 23.35
C ASN A 41 -3.03 -2.66 23.97
N THR A 42 -3.04 -1.34 23.89
CA THR A 42 -2.00 -0.53 24.56
C THR A 42 -2.63 0.55 25.43
N ALA A 43 -1.83 1.18 26.30
CA ALA A 43 -2.29 2.35 27.04
C ALA A 43 -2.54 3.58 26.14
N GLY A 44 -2.06 3.54 24.88
CA GLY A 44 -2.30 4.54 23.84
C GLY A 44 -3.29 4.02 22.79
N SER A 45 -2.95 4.17 21.51
CA SER A 45 -3.78 3.63 20.42
C SER A 45 -3.65 2.11 20.34
N ASP A 46 -4.77 1.42 20.22
CA ASP A 46 -4.77 -0.01 19.95
C ASP A 46 -4.28 -0.29 18.52
N SER A 47 -3.64 -1.44 18.31
CA SER A 47 -3.07 -1.82 17.02
C SER A 47 -3.75 -3.08 16.48
N LEU A 48 -4.34 -2.99 15.29
CA LEU A 48 -4.65 -4.16 14.48
C LEU A 48 -3.49 -4.39 13.51
N ILE A 49 -2.76 -5.47 13.70
CA ILE A 49 -1.54 -5.78 12.95
C ILE A 49 -1.81 -6.95 12.03
N VAL A 50 -1.48 -6.79 10.75
CA VAL A 50 -1.65 -7.81 9.72
C VAL A 50 -0.29 -8.18 9.16
N SER A 51 -0.09 -9.46 8.86
CA SER A 51 1.12 -9.97 8.23
C SER A 51 0.76 -10.69 6.94
N ILE A 52 1.44 -10.35 5.86
CA ILE A 52 1.31 -11.00 4.56
C ILE A 52 2.69 -11.40 4.04
N ALA A 53 2.78 -12.57 3.42
CA ALA A 53 3.93 -12.92 2.59
C ALA A 53 3.78 -12.22 1.23
N PHE A 54 4.88 -11.84 0.60
CA PHE A 54 4.91 -11.29 -0.75
C PHE A 54 5.99 -11.95 -1.61
N LYS A 55 5.76 -11.92 -2.93
CA LYS A 55 6.74 -12.25 -3.98
C LYS A 55 6.59 -11.26 -5.13
N ASP A 56 7.72 -10.80 -5.66
CA ASP A 56 7.78 -9.81 -6.74
C ASP A 56 9.07 -10.00 -7.55
N ALA A 57 8.99 -10.06 -8.89
CA ALA A 57 10.13 -10.38 -9.73
C ALA A 57 11.07 -9.19 -9.97
N GLU A 58 10.54 -7.98 -9.98
CA GLU A 58 11.27 -6.76 -10.33
C GLU A 58 11.89 -6.08 -9.10
N GLY A 59 11.40 -6.37 -7.90
CA GLY A 59 11.86 -5.78 -6.66
C GLY A 59 11.41 -4.32 -6.52
N ASP A 60 10.29 -3.97 -7.13
CA ASP A 60 9.81 -2.60 -7.20
C ASP A 60 8.66 -2.27 -6.23
N LEU A 61 8.37 -3.19 -5.31
CA LEU A 61 7.48 -2.94 -4.18
C LEU A 61 7.92 -1.79 -3.26
N GLY A 62 6.94 -1.00 -2.83
CA GLY A 62 7.09 0.06 -1.85
C GLY A 62 7.43 1.43 -2.45
N LEU A 63 7.11 2.49 -1.69
CA LEU A 63 7.29 3.89 -2.10
C LEU A 63 8.19 4.62 -1.11
N ASN A 64 8.95 5.61 -1.59
CA ASN A 64 9.58 6.56 -0.68
C ASN A 64 8.53 7.53 -0.11
N PRO A 65 8.74 8.07 1.11
CA PRO A 65 7.88 9.13 1.64
C PRO A 65 7.80 10.37 0.75
N THR A 66 8.82 10.61 -0.07
CA THR A 66 8.91 11.73 -1.02
C THR A 66 8.36 11.42 -2.40
N ASP A 67 7.91 10.19 -2.67
CA ASP A 67 7.26 9.83 -3.93
C ASP A 67 5.82 10.40 -3.90
N ILE A 68 5.69 11.73 -4.00
CA ILE A 68 4.44 12.50 -3.89
C ILE A 68 4.15 13.37 -5.12
N ASP A 69 4.97 13.24 -6.16
CA ASP A 69 4.70 13.78 -7.48
C ASP A 69 3.87 12.77 -8.30
N PRO A 70 3.21 13.19 -9.38
CA PRO A 70 2.49 12.27 -10.26
C PRO A 70 3.33 11.07 -10.72
N PRO A 71 2.78 9.84 -10.62
CA PRO A 71 1.38 9.48 -10.34
C PRO A 71 0.99 9.31 -8.85
N PHE A 72 1.89 9.62 -7.91
CA PHE A 72 1.74 9.30 -6.47
C PHE A 72 1.32 10.50 -5.60
N GLN A 73 0.92 11.62 -6.20
CA GLN A 73 0.42 12.80 -5.47
C GLN A 73 -0.77 12.45 -4.59
N PRO A 74 -0.91 13.03 -3.39
CA PRO A 74 -1.99 12.66 -2.46
C PRO A 74 -3.39 13.04 -2.97
N LEU A 75 -3.50 14.18 -3.66
CA LEU A 75 -4.77 14.78 -4.03
C LEU A 75 -4.79 15.20 -5.50
N ASN A 76 -5.93 14.99 -6.14
CA ASN A 76 -6.30 15.58 -7.42
C ASN A 76 -7.21 16.78 -7.18
N PHE A 77 -6.86 17.94 -7.73
CA PHE A 77 -7.65 19.17 -7.55
C PHE A 77 -8.76 19.25 -8.61
N ARG A 78 -10.01 19.32 -8.16
CA ARG A 78 -11.16 19.47 -9.07
C ARG A 78 -11.18 20.88 -9.65
N ARG A 79 -11.40 20.96 -10.96
CA ARG A 79 -11.44 22.21 -11.72
C ARG A 79 -12.73 22.29 -12.52
N ASN A 80 -13.23 23.51 -12.72
CA ASN A 80 -14.37 23.75 -13.58
C ASN A 80 -13.96 23.72 -15.07
N ALA A 81 -14.93 23.89 -15.97
CA ALA A 81 -14.69 23.89 -17.42
C ALA A 81 -13.70 24.97 -17.91
N ALA A 82 -13.52 26.04 -17.15
CA ALA A 82 -12.54 27.09 -17.44
C ALA A 82 -11.14 26.80 -16.87
N GLY A 83 -10.95 25.66 -16.19
CA GLY A 83 -9.68 25.27 -15.56
C GLY A 83 -9.43 25.89 -14.19
N ASN A 84 -10.37 26.65 -13.65
CA ASN A 84 -10.25 27.24 -12.31
C ASN A 84 -10.55 26.21 -11.22
N LEU A 85 -9.87 26.30 -10.08
CA LEU A 85 -10.16 25.48 -8.91
C LEU A 85 -11.60 25.66 -8.48
N ILE A 86 -12.27 24.57 -8.12
CA ILE A 86 -13.60 24.64 -7.51
C ILE A 86 -13.41 24.81 -6.01
N THR A 87 -13.95 25.90 -5.47
CA THR A 87 -13.89 26.20 -4.03
C THR A 87 -15.21 25.88 -3.37
N TYR A 88 -15.24 25.80 -2.05
CA TYR A 88 -16.46 25.48 -1.31
C TYR A 88 -17.58 26.49 -1.64
N ALA A 89 -17.26 27.78 -1.74
CA ALA A 89 -18.23 28.81 -2.08
C ALA A 89 -18.73 28.75 -3.54
N THR A 90 -17.93 28.20 -4.46
CA THR A 90 -18.21 28.17 -5.91
C THR A 90 -18.60 26.78 -6.43
N ARG A 91 -18.83 25.84 -5.52
CA ARG A 91 -19.11 24.44 -5.83
C ARG A 91 -20.47 24.25 -6.53
N PRO A 92 -20.59 23.28 -7.45
CA PRO A 92 -21.87 22.94 -8.05
C PRO A 92 -22.79 22.22 -7.05
N PRO A 93 -24.11 22.14 -7.30
CA PRO A 93 -25.09 21.57 -6.38
C PRO A 93 -24.84 20.09 -6.02
N GLU A 94 -24.24 19.32 -6.91
CA GLU A 94 -23.90 17.91 -6.72
C GLU A 94 -22.64 17.67 -5.88
N ALA A 95 -21.90 18.73 -5.54
CA ALA A 95 -20.70 18.60 -4.73
C ALA A 95 -21.05 18.12 -3.30
N PRO A 96 -20.22 17.27 -2.69
CA PRO A 96 -20.47 16.75 -1.36
C PRO A 96 -20.51 17.87 -0.32
N SER A 97 -21.28 17.66 0.75
CA SER A 97 -21.17 18.48 1.97
C SER A 97 -19.74 18.44 2.51
N PHE A 98 -19.35 19.49 3.25
CA PHE A 98 -18.00 19.56 3.81
C PHE A 98 -17.64 18.29 4.59
N ASN A 99 -16.51 17.70 4.23
CA ASN A 99 -15.88 16.60 4.93
C ASN A 99 -14.37 16.57 4.60
N PRO A 100 -13.55 15.90 5.43
CA PRO A 100 -12.09 15.90 5.26
C PRO A 100 -11.55 15.20 4.00
N LEU A 101 -12.32 14.34 3.34
CA LEU A 101 -11.86 13.60 2.16
C LEU A 101 -12.11 14.37 0.86
N ASP A 102 -13.23 15.08 0.77
CA ASP A 102 -13.60 15.80 -0.46
C ASP A 102 -13.14 17.27 -0.44
N TRP A 103 -12.74 17.81 0.71
CA TRP A 103 -12.41 19.22 0.85
C TRP A 103 -11.07 19.45 1.55
N ALA A 104 -10.14 20.10 0.84
CA ALA A 104 -8.85 20.50 1.40
C ALA A 104 -8.88 21.97 1.81
N ILE A 105 -8.52 22.26 3.06
CA ILE A 105 -8.42 23.64 3.59
C ILE A 105 -7.01 24.16 3.36
N ASN A 106 -6.90 25.34 2.75
CA ASN A 106 -5.65 26.03 2.46
C ASN A 106 -4.58 25.17 1.74
N PRO A 107 -4.91 24.40 0.69
CA PRO A 107 -3.96 23.46 0.09
C PRO A 107 -2.83 24.16 -0.66
N LEU A 108 -1.72 23.44 -0.82
CA LEU A 108 -0.64 23.82 -1.74
C LEU A 108 -1.02 23.34 -3.16
N VAL A 109 -1.10 24.28 -4.09
CA VAL A 109 -1.31 24.02 -5.52
C VAL A 109 -0.16 24.65 -6.28
N ASN A 110 0.63 23.85 -7.01
CA ASN A 110 1.82 24.30 -7.74
C ASN A 110 2.75 25.15 -6.84
N ASN A 111 3.11 24.62 -5.67
CA ASN A 111 3.95 25.29 -4.68
C ASN A 111 3.40 26.61 -4.08
N THR A 112 2.13 26.95 -4.33
CA THR A 112 1.48 28.15 -3.80
C THR A 112 0.33 27.80 -2.87
N VAL A 113 0.25 28.44 -1.71
CA VAL A 113 -0.87 28.26 -0.78
C VAL A 113 -2.12 28.95 -1.33
N VAL A 114 -3.16 28.18 -1.61
CA VAL A 114 -4.48 28.70 -1.98
C VAL A 114 -5.27 28.94 -0.70
N ARG A 115 -5.52 30.19 -0.30
CA ARG A 115 -6.24 30.52 0.96
C ARG A 115 -7.76 30.36 0.84
N ASP A 116 -8.21 29.15 0.53
CA ASP A 116 -9.63 28.78 0.40
C ASP A 116 -9.82 27.28 0.78
N THR A 117 -11.06 26.80 0.76
CA THR A 117 -11.41 25.38 0.85
C THR A 117 -11.69 24.86 -0.54
N VAL A 118 -10.87 23.92 -1.02
CA VAL A 118 -10.86 23.47 -2.42
C VAL A 118 -11.41 22.05 -2.52
N TRP A 119 -12.24 21.79 -3.53
CA TRP A 119 -12.75 20.45 -3.82
C TRP A 119 -11.63 19.59 -4.38
N VAL A 120 -11.38 18.46 -3.73
CA VAL A 120 -10.32 17.51 -4.07
C VAL A 120 -10.88 16.11 -4.25
N GLU A 121 -10.08 15.26 -4.88
CA GLU A 121 -10.31 13.82 -5.00
C GLU A 121 -9.06 13.12 -4.49
N GLN A 122 -9.23 12.16 -3.58
CA GLN A 122 -8.12 11.36 -3.06
C GLN A 122 -7.53 10.53 -4.20
N ASN A 123 -6.20 10.51 -4.33
CA ASN A 123 -5.55 9.66 -5.32
C ASN A 123 -5.35 8.25 -4.75
N PRO A 124 -5.98 7.19 -5.29
CA PRO A 124 -5.79 5.83 -4.80
C PRO A 124 -4.34 5.37 -4.90
N ASP A 125 -3.63 5.78 -5.97
CA ASP A 125 -2.24 5.43 -6.21
C ASP A 125 -1.28 6.13 -5.24
N HIS A 126 -1.75 7.07 -4.44
CA HIS A 126 -0.96 7.59 -3.33
C HIS A 126 -0.58 6.48 -2.34
N ASN A 127 -1.38 5.44 -2.19
CA ASN A 127 -1.10 4.32 -1.29
C ASN A 127 -0.64 3.09 -2.07
N ASN A 128 0.04 2.18 -1.39
CA ASN A 128 0.53 0.94 -1.98
C ASN A 128 0.17 -0.32 -1.17
N ILE A 129 -0.56 -0.15 -0.06
CA ILE A 129 -1.28 -1.21 0.64
C ILE A 129 -2.72 -0.75 0.88
N PHE A 130 -3.67 -1.61 0.56
CA PHE A 130 -5.10 -1.33 0.61
C PHE A 130 -5.79 -2.33 1.54
N ILE A 131 -6.61 -1.83 2.45
CA ILE A 131 -7.29 -2.63 3.46
C ILE A 131 -8.78 -2.34 3.42
N ARG A 132 -9.58 -3.38 3.21
CA ARG A 132 -11.05 -3.32 3.28
C ARG A 132 -11.53 -4.11 4.47
N PHE A 133 -12.46 -3.55 5.24
CA PHE A 133 -13.00 -4.18 6.43
C PHE A 133 -14.41 -4.68 6.17
N PHE A 134 -14.75 -5.84 6.74
CA PHE A 134 -16.07 -6.42 6.64
C PHE A 134 -16.55 -6.86 8.01
N ILE A 135 -17.82 -6.60 8.29
CA ILE A 135 -18.52 -7.02 9.51
C ILE A 135 -19.60 -8.02 9.14
N LYS A 136 -19.61 -9.17 9.82
CA LYS A 136 -20.63 -10.21 9.64
C LYS A 136 -21.86 -9.87 10.49
N ARG A 137 -23.01 -9.71 9.84
CA ARG A 137 -24.32 -9.54 10.49
C ARG A 137 -25.32 -10.49 9.86
N ASN A 138 -26.06 -11.22 10.70
CA ASN A 138 -27.02 -12.24 10.25
C ASN A 138 -26.41 -13.25 9.26
N GLY A 139 -25.14 -13.63 9.47
CA GLY A 139 -24.41 -14.57 8.62
C GLY A 139 -23.81 -13.99 7.34
N VAL A 140 -24.03 -12.71 7.03
CA VAL A 140 -23.56 -12.05 5.80
C VAL A 140 -22.53 -10.98 6.12
N PHE A 141 -21.44 -10.94 5.34
CA PHE A 141 -20.45 -9.86 5.43
C PHE A 141 -20.93 -8.62 4.67
N ASN A 142 -20.88 -7.48 5.36
CA ASN A 142 -21.05 -6.17 4.76
C ASN A 142 -19.77 -5.38 4.96
N GLU A 143 -19.36 -4.63 3.93
CA GLU A 143 -18.18 -3.77 4.02
C GLU A 143 -18.42 -2.64 5.03
N PHE A 144 -17.43 -2.41 5.88
CA PHE A 144 -17.38 -1.26 6.77
C PHE A 144 -16.59 -0.15 6.07
N ARG A 145 -17.34 0.85 5.58
CA ARG A 145 -16.84 1.96 4.77
C ARG A 145 -16.27 3.06 5.67
N TRP A 146 -14.94 3.12 5.78
CA TRP A 146 -14.25 4.14 6.59
C TRP A 146 -14.33 5.54 6.00
N GLU A 147 -14.53 5.62 4.69
CA GLU A 147 -14.57 6.86 3.92
C GLU A 147 -15.94 7.57 4.06
N GLU A 148 -16.91 6.94 4.72
CA GLU A 148 -18.27 7.45 4.92
C GLU A 148 -18.45 8.09 6.31
N PRO A 149 -19.52 8.90 6.51
CA PRO A 149 -19.86 9.39 7.84
C PRO A 149 -20.01 8.24 8.85
N PRO A 150 -19.50 8.39 10.07
CA PRO A 150 -18.91 9.60 10.66
C PRO A 150 -17.38 9.72 10.55
N PHE A 151 -16.69 8.81 9.83
CA PHE A 151 -15.24 8.65 9.98
C PHE A 151 -14.43 9.46 8.96
N PHE A 152 -14.78 9.40 7.68
CA PHE A 152 -14.06 10.08 6.60
C PHE A 152 -12.54 9.83 6.64
N THR A 153 -12.16 8.55 6.76
CA THR A 153 -10.77 8.10 6.85
C THR A 153 -10.57 6.81 6.04
N THR A 154 -9.36 6.29 6.02
CA THR A 154 -9.05 4.98 5.46
C THR A 154 -7.88 4.35 6.22
N PHE A 155 -7.74 3.03 6.10
CA PHE A 155 -6.56 2.30 6.56
C PHE A 155 -5.69 1.82 5.39
N ASN A 156 -5.93 2.36 4.19
CA ASN A 156 -4.95 2.30 3.12
C ASN A 156 -3.71 3.09 3.54
N GLY A 157 -2.54 2.64 3.11
CA GLY A 157 -1.29 3.27 3.52
C GLY A 157 -0.13 3.06 2.56
N ARG A 158 1.04 3.49 3.03
CA ARG A 158 2.32 3.29 2.36
C ARG A 158 3.20 2.36 3.19
N PHE A 159 3.82 1.38 2.55
CA PHE A 159 5.02 0.73 3.06
C PHE A 159 6.26 1.20 2.27
N PRO A 160 7.42 1.30 2.94
CA PRO A 160 8.66 1.76 2.31
C PRO A 160 9.15 0.76 1.28
N ARG A 161 10.07 1.20 0.41
CA ARG A 161 10.74 0.32 -0.56
C ARG A 161 11.34 -0.89 0.16
N VAL A 162 10.94 -2.08 -0.27
CA VAL A 162 11.47 -3.34 0.29
C VAL A 162 12.90 -3.60 -0.19
N PHE A 163 13.25 -3.02 -1.34
CA PHE A 163 14.56 -3.15 -1.95
C PHE A 163 14.96 -1.90 -2.74
N ASN A 164 16.25 -1.54 -2.70
CA ASN A 164 16.79 -0.27 -3.21
C ASN A 164 17.90 -0.46 -4.26
N SER A 165 17.81 -1.49 -5.12
CA SER A 165 18.73 -1.63 -6.27
C SER A 165 18.18 -0.99 -7.53
N ALA A 166 19.07 -0.41 -8.33
CA ALA A 166 18.73 0.15 -9.64
C ALA A 166 18.46 -0.93 -10.72
N ASN A 167 18.97 -2.15 -10.53
CA ASN A 167 18.92 -3.19 -11.58
C ASN A 167 17.71 -4.13 -11.47
N GLY A 168 16.85 -3.93 -10.46
CA GLY A 168 15.77 -4.85 -10.11
C GLY A 168 16.31 -6.22 -9.67
N GLN A 169 15.57 -6.91 -8.80
CA GLN A 169 15.79 -8.32 -8.56
C GLN A 169 14.55 -8.93 -7.91
N PRO A 170 14.33 -10.23 -8.08
CA PRO A 170 13.29 -10.95 -7.36
C PRO A 170 13.42 -10.81 -5.84
N VAL A 171 12.31 -10.49 -5.18
CA VAL A 171 12.22 -10.31 -3.72
C VAL A 171 11.02 -11.05 -3.16
N GLU A 172 11.22 -11.69 -2.01
CA GLU A 172 10.16 -12.26 -1.19
C GLU A 172 10.39 -11.98 0.29
N GLY A 173 9.33 -12.02 1.07
CA GLY A 173 9.40 -11.83 2.52
C GLY A 173 8.03 -11.62 3.13
N THR A 174 8.01 -11.13 4.36
CA THR A 174 6.79 -10.80 5.10
C THR A 174 6.68 -9.29 5.31
N LEU A 175 5.55 -8.71 4.95
CA LEU A 175 5.16 -7.35 5.31
C LEU A 175 4.27 -7.40 6.55
N GLN A 176 4.65 -6.66 7.60
CA GLN A 176 3.77 -6.40 8.74
C GLN A 176 3.24 -4.97 8.68
N TYR A 177 1.93 -4.82 8.67
CA TYR A 177 1.26 -3.53 8.60
C TYR A 177 0.43 -3.30 9.86
N SER A 178 0.72 -2.23 10.58
CA SER A 178 0.05 -1.88 11.85
C SER A 178 -0.92 -0.74 11.64
N MET A 179 -2.20 -1.00 11.92
CA MET A 179 -3.28 -0.02 11.84
C MET A 179 -3.63 0.45 13.24
N LEU A 180 -3.41 1.74 13.51
CA LEU A 180 -3.63 2.35 14.83
C LEU A 180 -5.02 2.98 14.93
N SER A 181 -5.77 2.68 15.98
CA SER A 181 -7.04 3.34 16.27
C SER A 181 -7.43 3.19 17.75
N PHE A 182 -7.97 4.26 18.34
CA PHE A 182 -8.67 4.18 19.62
C PHE A 182 -10.08 3.57 19.49
N GLY A 183 -10.57 3.42 18.26
CA GLY A 183 -11.93 3.00 17.98
C GLY A 183 -12.12 1.49 17.85
N TRP A 184 -11.05 0.69 17.75
CA TRP A 184 -11.16 -0.74 17.37
C TRP A 184 -12.18 -1.50 18.21
N GLN A 185 -12.04 -1.48 19.54
CA GLN A 185 -12.96 -2.17 20.44
C GLN A 185 -14.38 -1.59 20.42
N SER A 186 -14.51 -0.26 20.32
CA SER A 186 -15.81 0.42 20.35
C SER A 186 -16.62 0.20 19.07
N ILE A 187 -15.93 0.11 17.93
CA ILE A 187 -16.50 -0.06 16.60
C ILE A 187 -16.85 -1.53 16.36
N PHE A 188 -15.89 -2.44 16.59
CA PHE A 188 -16.08 -3.86 16.27
C PHE A 188 -16.63 -4.69 17.43
N ARG A 189 -16.47 -4.27 18.69
CA ARG A 189 -17.06 -4.93 19.86
C ARG A 189 -16.88 -6.45 19.83
N THR A 190 -17.98 -7.20 19.74
CA THR A 190 -18.04 -8.66 19.61
C THR A 190 -18.40 -9.12 18.21
N ASP A 191 -18.46 -8.20 17.23
CA ASP A 191 -18.75 -8.53 15.85
C ASP A 191 -17.64 -9.43 15.27
N THR A 192 -18.04 -10.34 14.39
CA THR A 192 -17.11 -11.10 13.57
C THR A 192 -16.66 -10.23 12.41
N ILE A 193 -15.36 -10.02 12.30
CA ILE A 193 -14.72 -9.23 11.26
C ILE A 193 -13.91 -10.12 10.30
N ARG A 194 -13.75 -9.60 9.09
CA ARG A 194 -12.79 -10.06 8.09
C ARG A 194 -12.15 -8.82 7.47
N ILE A 195 -10.90 -8.92 7.08
CA ILE A 195 -10.27 -7.91 6.23
C ILE A 195 -9.84 -8.52 4.90
N ASP A 196 -9.88 -7.71 3.86
CA ASP A 196 -9.27 -8.02 2.56
C ASP A 196 -8.09 -7.07 2.33
N ILE A 197 -6.96 -7.61 1.89
CA ILE A 197 -5.69 -6.91 1.70
C ILE A 197 -5.26 -7.03 0.23
N GLN A 198 -4.76 -5.93 -0.32
CA GLN A 198 -4.10 -5.87 -1.63
C GLN A 198 -2.89 -4.95 -1.55
N ILE A 199 -1.84 -5.23 -2.32
CA ILE A 199 -0.70 -4.32 -2.49
C ILE A 199 -0.54 -3.88 -3.94
N GLN A 200 0.25 -2.83 -4.15
CA GLN A 200 0.57 -2.29 -5.46
C GLN A 200 2.06 -1.98 -5.56
N ASP A 201 2.65 -2.30 -6.70
CA ASP A 201 4.04 -1.99 -7.01
C ASP A 201 4.21 -0.54 -7.53
N ARG A 202 5.45 -0.16 -7.89
CA ARG A 202 5.72 1.18 -8.43
C ARG A 202 5.31 1.33 -9.89
N ALA A 203 5.13 0.24 -10.62
CA ALA A 203 4.55 0.22 -11.97
C ALA A 203 3.01 0.26 -11.99
N LEU A 204 2.37 0.38 -10.83
CA LEU A 204 0.92 0.41 -10.61
C LEU A 204 0.20 -0.93 -10.86
N ASN A 205 0.93 -2.05 -10.88
CA ASN A 205 0.31 -3.37 -10.89
C ASN A 205 -0.17 -3.73 -9.49
N LYS A 206 -1.40 -4.26 -9.40
CA LYS A 206 -2.02 -4.66 -8.15
C LYS A 206 -1.94 -6.17 -7.97
N SER A 207 -1.67 -6.60 -6.75
CA SER A 207 -1.62 -8.01 -6.40
C SER A 207 -2.98 -8.71 -6.48
N ASN A 208 -2.98 -10.03 -6.32
CA ASN A 208 -4.17 -10.74 -5.86
C ASN A 208 -4.66 -10.16 -4.52
N VAL A 209 -5.95 -10.34 -4.24
CA VAL A 209 -6.55 -9.99 -2.95
C VAL A 209 -6.46 -11.20 -2.02
N VAL A 210 -6.03 -10.99 -0.78
CA VAL A 210 -6.05 -12.03 0.28
C VAL A 210 -6.99 -11.60 1.40
N SER A 211 -7.73 -12.57 1.93
CA SER A 211 -8.65 -12.35 3.04
C SER A 211 -8.09 -12.95 4.33
N SER A 212 -8.33 -12.29 5.45
CA SER A 212 -8.13 -12.90 6.76
C SER A 212 -9.15 -14.02 7.02
N PRO A 213 -8.89 -14.91 8.00
CA PRO A 213 -9.95 -15.68 8.62
C PRO A 213 -11.05 -14.78 9.22
N GLU A 214 -12.22 -15.36 9.44
CA GLU A 214 -13.29 -14.70 10.20
C GLU A 214 -12.97 -14.78 11.70
N VAL A 215 -12.87 -13.64 12.37
CA VAL A 215 -12.49 -13.58 13.79
C VAL A 215 -13.23 -12.47 14.52
N THR A 216 -13.30 -12.55 15.84
CA THR A 216 -13.61 -11.40 16.71
C THR A 216 -12.31 -10.81 17.24
N LEU A 217 -12.28 -9.52 17.61
CA LEU A 217 -11.07 -8.90 18.19
C LEU A 217 -10.55 -9.68 19.41
N ASN A 218 -11.43 -10.20 20.25
CA ASN A 218 -11.06 -11.00 21.43
C ASN A 218 -10.28 -12.27 21.07
N GLN A 219 -10.61 -12.93 19.94
CA GLN A 219 -9.93 -14.16 19.52
C GLN A 219 -8.50 -13.92 19.03
N ILE A 220 -8.22 -12.71 18.54
CA ILE A 220 -6.92 -12.33 18.00
C ILE A 220 -6.16 -11.38 18.93
N THR A 221 -6.69 -11.11 20.13
CA THR A 221 -6.01 -10.29 21.13
C THR A 221 -4.78 -11.01 21.65
N ARG A 222 -3.65 -10.30 21.72
CA ARG A 222 -2.42 -10.78 22.37
C ARG A 222 -2.06 -9.92 23.56
#